data_AF-A0A2A2RZ93-F1
#
_entry.id   AF-A0A2A2RZ93-F1
#
_cell.length_a   1.000
_cell.length_b   1.000
_cell.length_c   1.000
_cell.angle_alpha   90.00
_cell.angle_beta   90.00
_cell.angle_gamma   90.00
#
_symmetry.space_group_name_H-M   'P 1'
#
loop_
_entity.id
_entity.type
_entity.pdbx_description
1 polymer ?
#
loop_
_entity_poly.entity_id
_entity_poly.type
_entity_poly.pdbx_seq_one_letter_code
_entity_poly.pdbx_strand_id
1 'polypeptide(L)'
;MSGPKCVVVAPIAPALIPVALLIGVGALGAVALATLASRYLEQRRLLETLRQQRDHLDGLLARMRGLGIDTDGLQSTVDVIMHQADTLTKEGKADEAVALVASEITGIDNQRRAAEDRLERRVADLQRRFHALPARAVELRRNAERIETFARVALPGDWPAAERERLLARAREARASVSAPPALAADLSAEGVEQLEAAESQLASAERSVAALQRALEDEINATQKRLMVDRLGLGSARAVSLAEFLAKHPRPAAAAAEADEDRVLQKLDGLLAKMAVLQDTGGWADLMRRVETVRAEEDVSRRRTLYESLVLEASRRLKDLRAVEQWLAEVDALLAESAPYAGTAVDAVVAELREVRRAGRVTALEPWKQRLAETQQRELARLERERKRRAILESLTELGYETNEGMETALVQAGKLVVRKPGESDYAVEVVANNDLSMLQTAMVRYADTEEMTEQQRLRDHEREEAWCADHARIREKMAARGLSAKFKMQMPAGSHPVRVVKRDQTAPVARAVAKPGLKQGA
;
A
#
# COMPACT_ATOMS: atom_id res chain seq x y z
N MET A 1 26.54 76.22 -23.73
CA MET A 1 25.69 75.33 -24.55
C MET A 1 26.07 73.89 -24.23
N SER A 2 25.07 73.05 -23.93
CA SER A 2 25.02 71.57 -23.88
C SER A 2 26.09 70.78 -23.09
N GLY A 3 25.66 70.05 -22.04
CA GLY A 3 26.37 68.87 -21.48
C GLY A 3 26.12 67.59 -22.31
N PRO A 4 26.12 66.35 -21.74
CA PRO A 4 26.63 65.85 -20.44
C PRO A 4 27.33 64.44 -20.48
N LYS A 5 27.67 63.90 -19.28
CA LYS A 5 27.80 62.47 -18.81
C LYS A 5 29.25 61.93 -18.57
N CYS A 6 29.67 61.77 -17.30
CA CYS A 6 29.69 60.54 -16.43
C CYS A 6 30.81 59.54 -16.81
N VAL A 7 31.61 58.93 -15.92
CA VAL A 7 31.35 58.25 -14.62
C VAL A 7 32.60 58.28 -13.72
N VAL A 8 32.38 58.42 -12.40
CA VAL A 8 33.33 58.12 -11.30
C VAL A 8 32.99 56.73 -10.76
N VAL A 9 33.99 55.89 -10.44
CA VAL A 9 34.18 55.15 -9.17
C VAL A 9 35.40 54.24 -9.30
N ALA A 10 36.31 54.34 -8.34
CA ALA A 10 37.28 53.33 -7.94
C ALA A 10 37.39 53.40 -6.39
N PRO A 11 38.11 52.49 -5.71
CA PRO A 11 37.63 51.17 -5.30
C PRO A 11 37.80 50.96 -3.78
N ILE A 12 37.73 49.69 -3.36
CA ILE A 12 38.32 49.08 -2.15
C ILE A 12 37.27 48.62 -1.12
N ALA A 13 37.40 47.33 -0.81
CA ALA A 13 36.71 46.55 0.20
C ALA A 13 36.67 47.25 1.57
N PRO A 14 35.61 47.04 2.38
CA PRO A 14 35.70 47.32 3.80
C PRO A 14 36.34 46.12 4.49
N ALA A 15 37.58 46.34 4.90
CA ALA A 15 38.21 45.64 6.00
C ALA A 15 37.40 45.86 7.29
N LEU A 16 37.40 44.82 8.13
CA LEU A 16 37.48 44.88 9.60
C LEU A 16 37.34 46.27 10.23
N ILE A 17 36.25 46.45 10.97
CA ILE A 17 36.11 47.49 12.00
C ILE A 17 36.19 46.81 13.38
N PRO A 18 36.80 47.48 14.38
CA PRO A 18 37.72 46.87 15.31
C PRO A 18 37.11 46.49 16.66
N VAL A 19 37.71 45.46 17.24
CA VAL A 19 37.72 45.18 18.68
C VAL A 19 38.50 46.30 19.37
N ALA A 20 37.82 47.28 19.96
CA ALA A 20 38.17 47.90 21.24
C ALA A 20 37.21 49.05 21.59
N LEU A 21 36.85 49.12 22.88
CA LEU A 21 36.12 50.19 23.57
C LEU A 21 34.59 50.29 23.39
N LEU A 22 33.90 49.28 23.93
CA LEU A 22 32.92 49.52 24.98
C LEU A 22 33.20 48.55 26.14
N ILE A 23 34.04 49.01 27.07
CA ILE A 23 34.12 48.46 28.42
C ILE A 23 32.78 48.79 29.07
N GLY A 24 31.94 47.78 29.28
CA GLY A 24 30.68 47.94 30.03
C GLY A 24 29.40 47.49 29.32
N VAL A 25 29.38 46.40 28.56
CA VAL A 25 28.14 45.62 28.32
C VAL A 25 28.51 44.14 28.39
N GLY A 26 28.04 43.48 29.45
CA GLY A 26 28.44 42.12 29.84
C GLY A 26 28.07 41.04 28.83
N ALA A 27 28.20 39.78 29.24
CA ALA A 27 27.89 38.54 28.50
C ALA A 27 26.64 38.58 27.59
N LEU A 28 25.68 39.48 27.85
CA LEU A 28 24.55 39.82 27.00
C LEU A 28 24.90 40.27 25.56
N GLY A 29 26.00 41.00 25.34
CA GLY A 29 26.37 41.50 24.00
C GLY A 29 26.91 40.40 23.07
N ALA A 30 27.69 39.46 23.61
CA ALA A 30 28.19 38.30 22.88
C ALA A 30 27.06 37.29 22.58
N VAL A 31 26.12 37.12 23.52
CA VAL A 31 24.92 36.30 23.30
C VAL A 31 24.01 36.92 22.24
N ALA A 32 23.84 38.25 22.23
CA ALA A 32 23.03 38.95 21.23
C ALA A 32 23.63 38.86 19.81
N LEU A 33 24.95 38.97 19.66
CA LEU A 33 25.63 38.79 18.38
C LEU A 33 25.60 37.32 17.90
N ALA A 34 25.74 36.36 18.81
CA ALA A 34 25.64 34.93 18.49
C ALA A 34 24.23 34.53 18.07
N THR A 35 23.18 35.07 18.70
CA THR A 35 21.78 34.82 18.30
C THR A 35 21.44 35.48 16.97
N LEU A 36 21.94 36.69 16.69
CA LEU A 36 21.79 37.34 15.38
C LEU A 36 22.47 36.57 14.25
N ALA A 37 23.69 36.07 14.49
CA ALA A 37 24.42 35.25 13.53
C ALA A 37 23.73 33.90 13.29
N SER A 38 23.23 33.25 14.35
CA SER A 38 22.46 32.00 14.25
C SER A 38 21.18 32.19 13.42
N ARG A 39 20.41 33.25 13.68
CA ARG A 39 19.18 33.56 12.93
C ARG A 39 19.45 33.85 11.46
N TYR A 40 20.52 34.58 11.16
CA TYR A 40 20.92 34.86 9.78
C TYR A 40 21.30 33.60 9.02
N LEU A 41 22.03 32.68 9.66
CA LEU A 41 22.39 31.38 9.07
C LEU A 41 21.16 30.48 8.87
N GLU A 42 20.23 30.48 9.82
CA GLU A 42 18.99 29.72 9.74
C GLU A 42 18.08 30.22 8.61
N GLN A 43 17.92 31.54 8.47
CA GLN A 43 17.20 32.17 7.37
C GLN A 43 17.81 31.80 6.01
N ARG A 44 19.15 31.86 5.89
CA ARG A 44 19.86 31.51 4.65
C ARG A 44 19.67 30.03 4.30
N ARG A 45 19.75 29.14 5.29
CA ARG A 45 19.56 27.70 5.10
C ARG A 45 18.14 27.36 4.63
N LEU A 46 17.12 28.00 5.18
CA LEU A 46 15.73 27.77 4.78
C LEU A 46 15.43 28.27 3.36
N LEU A 47 15.95 29.45 2.99
CA LEU A 47 15.83 29.96 1.62
C LEU A 47 16.55 29.07 0.60
N GLU A 48 17.74 28.56 0.95
CA GLU A 48 18.48 27.63 0.11
C GLU A 48 17.72 26.30 -0.07
N THR A 49 17.12 25.80 1.01
CA THR A 49 16.29 24.58 0.99
C THR A 49 15.07 24.78 0.08
N LEU A 50 14.39 25.92 0.17
CA LEU A 50 13.26 26.22 -0.72
C LEU A 50 13.66 26.31 -2.19
N ARG A 51 14.80 26.93 -2.51
CA ARG A 51 15.31 26.97 -3.89
C ARG A 51 15.59 25.57 -4.43
N GLN A 52 16.21 24.71 -3.64
CA GLN A 52 16.44 23.31 -4.01
C GLN A 52 15.11 22.55 -4.23
N GLN A 53 14.12 22.77 -3.36
CA GLN A 53 12.78 22.17 -3.52
C GLN A 53 12.08 22.66 -4.78
N ARG A 54 12.19 23.95 -5.11
CA ARG A 54 11.67 24.53 -6.35
C ARG A 54 12.32 23.92 -7.58
N ASP A 55 13.65 23.89 -7.64
CA ASP A 55 14.38 23.36 -8.80
C ASP A 55 14.03 21.88 -9.05
N HIS A 56 13.87 21.11 -7.97
CA HIS A 56 13.43 19.71 -8.04
C HIS A 56 11.99 19.59 -8.53
N LEU A 57 11.08 20.42 -8.02
CA LEU A 57 9.69 20.47 -8.48
C LEU A 57 9.60 20.88 -9.95
N ASP A 58 10.35 21.89 -10.39
CA ASP A 58 10.37 22.31 -11.80
C ASP A 58 10.86 21.17 -12.71
N GLY A 59 11.87 20.40 -12.26
CA GLY A 59 12.32 19.19 -12.95
C GLY A 59 11.27 18.09 -13.02
N LEU A 60 10.54 17.85 -11.92
CA LEU A 60 9.43 16.90 -11.89
C LEU A 60 8.26 17.33 -12.79
N LEU A 61 7.85 18.60 -12.71
CA LEU A 61 6.76 19.14 -13.51
C LEU A 61 7.10 19.11 -15.00
N ALA A 62 8.36 19.38 -15.39
CA ALA A 62 8.81 19.24 -16.76
C ALA A 62 8.67 17.78 -17.27
N ARG A 63 9.05 16.79 -16.45
CA ARG A 63 8.85 15.37 -16.78
C ARG A 63 7.37 14.98 -16.86
N MET A 64 6.57 15.49 -15.93
CA MET A 64 5.12 15.25 -15.91
C MET A 64 4.43 15.83 -17.14
N ARG A 65 4.78 17.05 -17.56
CA ARG A 65 4.30 17.65 -18.81
C ARG A 65 4.71 16.85 -20.03
N GLY A 66 5.94 16.35 -20.06
CA GLY A 66 6.42 15.44 -21.11
C GLY A 66 5.65 14.12 -21.20
N LEU A 67 4.93 13.73 -20.16
CA LEU A 67 4.10 12.52 -20.10
C LEU A 67 2.59 12.82 -20.16
N GLY A 68 2.21 14.07 -20.46
CA GLY A 68 0.83 14.51 -20.59
C GLY A 68 0.04 14.58 -19.27
N ILE A 69 0.72 14.69 -18.13
CA ILE A 69 0.07 14.86 -16.82
C ILE A 69 -0.17 16.36 -16.59
N ASP A 70 -1.41 16.72 -16.23
CA ASP A 70 -1.77 18.08 -15.86
C ASP A 70 -1.01 18.54 -14.60
N THR A 71 -0.37 19.70 -14.70
CA THR A 71 0.47 20.31 -13.66
C THR A 71 -0.09 21.64 -13.13
N ASP A 72 -1.24 22.07 -13.65
CA ASP A 72 -1.78 23.41 -13.39
C ASP A 72 -2.35 23.49 -11.96
N GLY A 73 -1.52 24.00 -11.05
CA GLY A 73 -1.86 24.21 -9.63
C GLY A 73 -0.68 23.97 -8.67
N LEU A 74 0.27 23.12 -9.05
CA LEU A 74 1.48 22.87 -8.24
C LEU A 74 2.47 24.03 -8.34
N GLN A 75 2.67 24.56 -9.54
CA GLN A 75 3.66 25.61 -9.79
C GLN A 75 3.23 26.98 -9.22
N SER A 76 1.94 27.31 -9.30
CA SER A 76 1.40 28.57 -8.79
C SER A 76 1.54 28.71 -7.28
N THR A 77 1.39 27.61 -6.53
CA THR A 77 1.48 27.63 -5.06
C THR A 77 2.90 27.97 -4.60
N VAL A 78 3.92 27.34 -5.21
CA VAL A 78 5.33 27.58 -4.89
C VAL A 78 5.77 28.99 -5.30
N ASP A 79 5.35 29.46 -6.48
CA ASP A 79 5.68 30.80 -6.96
C ASP A 79 5.08 31.90 -6.07
N VAL A 80 3.85 31.70 -5.58
CA VAL A 80 3.19 32.63 -4.65
C VAL A 80 3.94 32.70 -3.31
N ILE A 81 4.32 31.55 -2.74
CA ILE A 81 5.05 31.48 -1.46
C ILE A 81 6.44 32.13 -1.60
N MET A 82 7.15 31.84 -2.69
CA MET A 82 8.44 32.45 -3.00
C MET A 82 8.34 33.98 -3.15
N HIS A 83 7.33 34.46 -3.87
CA HIS A 83 7.12 35.91 -4.04
C HIS A 83 6.83 36.60 -2.70
N GLN A 84 5.97 35.99 -1.87
CA GLN A 84 5.65 36.50 -0.54
C GLN A 84 6.86 36.52 0.40
N ALA A 85 7.66 35.45 0.41
CA ALA A 85 8.90 35.39 1.20
C ALA A 85 9.92 36.45 0.75
N ASP A 86 10.08 36.66 -0.56
CA ASP A 86 10.95 37.71 -1.10
C ASP A 86 10.46 39.12 -0.75
N THR A 87 9.15 39.37 -0.77
CA THR A 87 8.59 40.66 -0.35
C THR A 87 8.81 40.93 1.14
N LEU A 88 8.55 39.95 2.02
CA LEU A 88 8.77 40.07 3.46
C LEU A 88 10.25 40.29 3.79
N THR A 89 11.15 39.64 3.04
CA THR A 89 12.60 39.84 3.20
C THR A 89 13.02 41.25 2.78
N LYS A 90 12.47 41.80 1.70
CA LYS A 90 12.74 43.18 1.25
C LYS A 90 12.20 44.24 2.22
N GLU A 91 11.12 43.94 2.92
CA GLU A 91 10.53 44.80 3.96
C GLU A 91 11.30 44.75 5.31
N GLY A 92 12.34 43.93 5.42
CA GLY A 92 13.09 43.75 6.67
C GLY A 92 12.41 42.85 7.70
N LYS A 93 11.32 42.16 7.33
CA LYS A 93 10.56 41.22 8.18
C LYS A 93 11.05 39.79 7.99
N ALA A 94 12.34 39.58 8.25
CA ALA A 94 13.00 38.29 8.07
C ALA A 94 12.37 37.15 8.88
N ASP A 95 11.97 37.41 10.13
CA ASP A 95 11.37 36.41 11.01
C ASP A 95 9.98 35.94 10.51
N GLU A 96 9.19 36.85 9.93
CA GLU A 96 7.89 36.50 9.32
C GLU A 96 8.06 35.70 8.03
N ALA A 97 9.09 36.03 7.22
CA ALA A 97 9.43 35.24 6.04
C ALA A 97 9.85 33.81 6.43
N VAL A 98 10.67 33.65 7.48
CA VAL A 98 11.07 32.33 8.00
C VAL A 98 9.86 31.53 8.49
N ALA A 99 8.96 32.16 9.24
CA ALA A 99 7.76 31.49 9.75
C ALA A 99 6.82 31.02 8.63
N LEU A 100 6.60 31.86 7.59
CA LEU A 100 5.81 31.51 6.40
C LEU A 100 6.43 30.32 5.65
N VAL A 101 7.74 30.35 5.44
CA VAL A 101 8.44 29.25 4.77
C VAL A 101 8.37 27.96 5.58
N ALA A 102 8.59 28.04 6.90
CA ALA A 102 8.56 26.87 7.78
C ALA A 102 7.16 26.23 7.87
N SER A 103 6.08 27.02 7.81
CA SER A 103 4.72 26.48 7.83
C SER A 103 4.37 25.77 6.51
N GLU A 104 4.84 26.30 5.38
CA GLU A 104 4.46 25.79 4.06
C GLU A 104 5.38 24.68 3.52
N ILE A 105 6.62 24.56 4.03
CA ILE A 105 7.60 23.58 3.51
C ILE A 105 7.12 22.12 3.61
N THR A 106 6.34 21.81 4.64
CA THR A 106 5.73 20.47 4.80
C THR A 106 4.63 20.25 3.75
N GLY A 107 3.86 21.29 3.43
CA GLY A 107 2.85 21.26 2.38
C GLY A 107 3.49 21.04 1.00
N ILE A 108 4.58 21.74 0.72
CA ILE A 108 5.36 21.60 -0.52
C ILE A 108 5.98 20.20 -0.63
N ASP A 109 6.56 19.64 0.44
CA ASP A 109 7.12 18.27 0.39
C ASP A 109 6.03 17.20 0.19
N ASN A 110 4.85 17.39 0.80
CA ASN A 110 3.70 16.51 0.55
C ASN A 110 3.22 16.59 -0.90
N GLN A 111 3.16 17.80 -1.47
CA GLN A 111 2.83 18.01 -2.88
C GLN A 111 3.86 17.38 -3.82
N ARG A 112 5.15 17.48 -3.49
CA ARG A 112 6.26 16.83 -4.21
C ARG A 112 6.12 15.32 -4.22
N ARG A 113 5.93 14.69 -3.05
CA ARG A 113 5.73 13.24 -2.93
C ARG A 113 4.49 12.78 -3.71
N ALA A 114 3.39 13.52 -3.63
CA ALA A 114 2.19 13.22 -4.40
C ALA A 114 2.39 13.38 -5.92
N ALA A 115 3.29 14.26 -6.37
CA ALA A 115 3.67 14.38 -7.77
C ALA A 115 4.56 13.21 -8.22
N GLU A 116 5.53 12.81 -7.40
CA GLU A 116 6.39 11.63 -7.62
C GLU A 116 5.57 10.34 -7.73
N ASP A 117 4.64 10.10 -6.78
CA ASP A 117 3.73 8.96 -6.82
C ASP A 117 2.88 8.93 -8.10
N ARG A 118 2.39 10.09 -8.56
CA ARG A 118 1.61 10.20 -9.80
C ARG A 118 2.46 9.87 -11.03
N LEU A 119 3.70 10.37 -11.05
CA LEU A 119 4.65 10.09 -12.12
C LEU A 119 4.98 8.60 -12.19
N GLU A 120 5.30 7.97 -11.06
CA GLU A 120 5.61 6.53 -11.00
C GLU A 120 4.44 5.67 -11.48
N ARG A 121 3.22 5.99 -11.03
CA ARG A 121 2.00 5.29 -11.48
C ARG A 121 1.80 5.43 -13.00
N ARG A 122 2.01 6.63 -13.54
CA ARG A 122 1.86 6.87 -14.98
C ARG A 122 2.92 6.14 -15.79
N VAL A 123 4.18 6.13 -15.34
CA VAL A 123 5.26 5.39 -15.99
C VAL A 123 4.97 3.89 -15.97
N ALA A 124 4.55 3.34 -14.83
CA ALA A 124 4.19 1.92 -14.72
C ALA A 124 2.97 1.56 -15.58
N ASP A 125 1.99 2.46 -15.72
CA ASP A 125 0.87 2.29 -16.63
C ASP A 125 1.31 2.27 -18.10
N LEU A 126 2.11 3.25 -18.53
CA LEU A 126 2.63 3.33 -19.90
C LEU A 126 3.51 2.12 -20.25
N GLN A 127 4.39 1.69 -19.35
CA GLN A 127 5.21 0.49 -19.54
C GLN A 127 4.33 -0.76 -19.73
N ARG A 128 3.29 -0.93 -18.89
CA ARG A 128 2.34 -2.05 -19.05
C ARG A 128 1.63 -2.00 -20.40
N ARG A 129 1.19 -0.82 -20.85
CA ARG A 129 0.55 -0.63 -22.15
C ARG A 129 1.49 -0.95 -23.32
N PHE A 130 2.73 -0.47 -23.28
CA PHE A 130 3.76 -0.82 -24.26
C PHE A 130 4.02 -2.33 -24.32
N HIS A 131 4.11 -3.00 -23.17
CA HIS A 131 4.31 -4.45 -23.12
C HIS A 131 3.09 -5.25 -23.59
N ALA A 132 1.87 -4.73 -23.40
CA ALA A 132 0.64 -5.39 -23.82
C ALA A 132 0.39 -5.27 -25.34
N LEU A 133 0.86 -4.20 -25.99
CA LEU A 133 0.63 -3.94 -27.41
C LEU A 133 1.02 -5.11 -28.34
N PRO A 134 2.24 -5.68 -28.25
CA PRO A 134 2.63 -6.82 -29.09
C PRO A 134 1.73 -8.04 -28.91
N ALA A 135 1.34 -8.35 -27.67
CA ALA A 135 0.46 -9.47 -27.38
C ALA A 135 -0.92 -9.27 -28.02
N ARG A 136 -1.50 -8.07 -27.87
CA ARG A 136 -2.77 -7.71 -28.52
C ARG A 136 -2.68 -7.73 -30.05
N ALA A 137 -1.56 -7.28 -30.62
CA ALA A 137 -1.35 -7.34 -32.07
C ALA A 137 -1.27 -8.79 -32.59
N VAL A 138 -0.67 -9.70 -31.82
CA VAL A 138 -0.66 -11.15 -32.12
C VAL A 138 -2.06 -11.73 -32.03
N GLU A 139 -2.84 -11.38 -31.00
CA GLU A 139 -4.23 -11.83 -30.85
C GLU A 139 -5.12 -11.33 -32.00
N LEU A 140 -4.99 -10.07 -32.41
CA LEU A 140 -5.69 -9.53 -33.57
C LEU A 140 -5.40 -10.33 -34.84
N ARG A 141 -4.12 -10.65 -35.10
CA ARG A 141 -3.72 -11.48 -36.25
C ARG A 141 -4.34 -12.87 -36.18
N ARG A 142 -4.33 -13.52 -35.01
CA ARG A 142 -5.01 -14.81 -34.80
C ARG A 142 -6.51 -14.72 -35.03
N ASN A 143 -7.15 -13.65 -34.57
CA ASN A 143 -8.59 -13.45 -34.77
C ASN A 143 -8.94 -13.23 -36.25
N ALA A 144 -8.08 -12.53 -37.00
CA ALA A 144 -8.21 -12.39 -38.45
C ALA A 144 -8.04 -13.74 -39.17
N GLU A 145 -7.10 -14.59 -38.75
CA GLU A 145 -6.91 -15.95 -39.29
C GLU A 145 -8.10 -16.88 -38.99
N ARG A 146 -8.76 -16.69 -37.85
CA ARG A 146 -9.96 -17.45 -37.48
C ARG A 146 -11.13 -17.17 -38.42
N ILE A 147 -11.20 -16.00 -39.08
CA ILE A 147 -12.26 -15.69 -40.07
C ILE A 147 -12.21 -16.70 -41.22
N GLU A 148 -11.03 -16.93 -41.79
CA GLU A 148 -10.85 -17.87 -42.90
C GLU A 148 -11.11 -19.32 -42.45
N THR A 149 -10.64 -19.67 -41.25
CA THR A 149 -10.85 -21.01 -40.68
C THR A 149 -12.33 -21.28 -40.42
N PHE A 150 -13.04 -20.30 -39.87
CA PHE A 150 -14.48 -20.36 -39.64
C PHE A 150 -15.23 -20.57 -40.95
N ALA A 151 -14.94 -19.77 -41.99
CA ALA A 151 -15.56 -19.93 -43.31
C ALA A 151 -15.39 -21.36 -43.85
N ARG A 152 -14.20 -21.95 -43.70
CA ARG A 152 -13.91 -23.30 -44.19
C ARG A 152 -14.71 -24.39 -43.46
N VAL A 153 -14.95 -24.23 -42.16
CA VAL A 153 -15.69 -25.20 -41.33
C VAL A 153 -17.20 -25.00 -41.43
N ALA A 154 -17.67 -23.76 -41.50
CA ALA A 154 -19.08 -23.41 -41.52
C ALA A 154 -19.76 -23.74 -42.85
N LEU A 155 -19.01 -23.82 -43.96
CA LEU A 155 -19.55 -24.11 -45.29
C LEU A 155 -19.85 -25.63 -45.45
N PRO A 156 -21.12 -26.02 -45.60
CA PRO A 156 -21.50 -27.42 -45.81
C PRO A 156 -20.96 -27.99 -47.14
N GLY A 157 -20.51 -29.25 -47.12
CA GLY A 157 -19.87 -29.89 -48.28
C GLY A 157 -20.80 -30.08 -49.48
N ASP A 158 -22.11 -30.07 -49.25
CA ASP A 158 -23.20 -30.25 -50.20
C ASP A 158 -23.63 -28.95 -50.92
N TRP A 159 -22.97 -27.81 -50.64
CA TRP A 159 -23.21 -26.55 -51.34
C TRP A 159 -22.54 -26.51 -52.72
N PRO A 160 -23.10 -25.77 -53.70
CA PRO A 160 -22.47 -25.56 -55.01
C PRO A 160 -21.04 -25.01 -54.88
N ALA A 161 -20.11 -25.57 -55.67
CA ALA A 161 -18.69 -25.19 -55.60
C ALA A 161 -18.45 -23.69 -55.83
N ALA A 162 -19.21 -23.07 -56.74
CA ALA A 162 -19.10 -21.64 -57.05
C ALA A 162 -19.42 -20.73 -55.85
N GLU A 163 -20.44 -21.07 -55.05
CA GLU A 163 -20.82 -20.27 -53.87
C GLU A 163 -19.83 -20.46 -52.71
N ARG A 164 -19.31 -21.68 -52.55
CA ARG A 164 -18.24 -21.95 -51.59
C ARG A 164 -16.96 -21.17 -51.92
N GLU A 165 -16.53 -21.15 -53.19
CA GLU A 165 -15.34 -20.42 -53.59
C GLU A 165 -15.52 -18.90 -53.42
N ARG A 166 -16.70 -18.36 -53.71
CA ARG A 166 -17.02 -16.95 -53.49
C ARG A 166 -16.90 -16.56 -52.01
N LEU A 167 -17.52 -17.32 -51.10
CA LEU A 167 -17.48 -17.01 -49.66
C LEU A 167 -16.07 -17.19 -49.06
N LEU A 168 -15.30 -18.16 -49.55
CA LEU A 168 -13.90 -18.34 -49.15
C LEU A 168 -13.01 -17.19 -49.68
N ALA A 169 -13.22 -16.74 -50.92
CA ALA A 169 -12.51 -15.59 -51.46
C ALA A 169 -12.80 -14.32 -50.64
N ARG A 170 -14.06 -14.13 -50.25
CA ARG A 170 -14.48 -13.02 -49.39
C ARG A 170 -13.85 -13.07 -48.01
N ALA A 171 -13.77 -14.26 -47.40
CA ALA A 171 -13.10 -14.46 -46.11
C ALA A 171 -11.58 -14.15 -46.19
N ARG A 172 -10.92 -14.48 -47.31
CA ARG A 172 -9.49 -14.13 -47.53
C ARG A 172 -9.29 -12.63 -47.72
N GLU A 173 -10.17 -11.98 -48.47
CA GLU A 173 -10.17 -10.53 -48.63
C GLU A 173 -10.40 -9.81 -47.28
N ALA A 174 -11.34 -10.30 -46.48
CA ALA A 174 -11.60 -9.81 -45.13
C ALA A 174 -10.40 -10.00 -44.20
N ARG A 175 -9.65 -11.10 -44.31
CA ARG A 175 -8.40 -11.28 -43.57
C ARG A 175 -7.33 -10.30 -44.04
N ALA A 176 -7.19 -10.09 -45.35
CA ALA A 176 -6.16 -9.23 -45.92
C ALA A 176 -6.37 -7.73 -45.63
N SER A 177 -7.61 -7.31 -45.40
CA SER A 177 -7.93 -5.92 -45.05
C SER A 177 -7.61 -5.55 -43.59
N VAL A 178 -7.32 -6.54 -42.73
CA VAL A 178 -6.98 -6.33 -41.32
C VAL A 178 -5.46 -6.12 -41.21
N SER A 179 -5.07 -4.87 -40.92
CA SER A 179 -3.68 -4.51 -40.66
C SER A 179 -3.43 -4.28 -39.18
N ALA A 180 -2.42 -4.96 -38.62
CA ALA A 180 -1.97 -4.76 -37.25
C ALA A 180 -0.88 -3.66 -37.21
N PRO A 181 -0.85 -2.81 -36.17
CA PRO A 181 0.19 -1.81 -36.02
C PRO A 181 1.60 -2.45 -35.89
N PRO A 182 2.66 -1.74 -36.30
CA PRO A 182 4.04 -2.20 -36.14
C PRO A 182 4.43 -2.30 -34.67
N ALA A 183 5.40 -3.16 -34.36
CA ALA A 183 5.94 -3.27 -33.01
C ALA A 183 6.69 -1.98 -32.65
N LEU A 184 6.21 -1.30 -31.62
CA LEU A 184 6.86 -0.13 -31.04
C LEU A 184 7.85 -0.57 -29.96
N ALA A 185 9.02 0.05 -29.94
CA ALA A 185 9.91 -0.04 -28.79
C ALA A 185 9.31 0.76 -27.62
N ALA A 186 9.61 0.35 -26.39
CA ALA A 186 9.20 1.11 -25.21
C ALA A 186 9.97 2.43 -25.19
N ASP A 187 9.31 3.51 -25.59
CA ASP A 187 9.80 4.88 -25.50
C ASP A 187 8.86 5.69 -24.62
N LEU A 188 9.40 6.20 -23.51
CA LEU A 188 8.67 7.01 -22.53
C LEU A 188 8.81 8.52 -22.81
N SER A 189 9.27 8.89 -24.01
CA SER A 189 9.22 10.26 -24.51
C SER A 189 7.77 10.70 -24.84
N ALA A 190 7.53 12.00 -24.94
CA ALA A 190 6.24 12.54 -25.38
C ALA A 190 5.82 11.98 -26.75
N GLU A 191 6.77 11.91 -27.69
CA GLU A 191 6.55 11.31 -29.02
C GLU A 191 6.23 9.81 -28.93
N GLY A 192 6.89 9.09 -28.02
CA GLY A 192 6.61 7.67 -27.76
C GLY A 192 5.19 7.45 -27.21
N VAL A 193 4.71 8.32 -26.31
CA VAL A 193 3.34 8.26 -25.78
C VAL A 193 2.31 8.53 -26.87
N GLU A 194 2.53 9.52 -27.74
CA GLU A 194 1.64 9.79 -28.87
C GLU A 194 1.60 8.62 -29.86
N GLN A 195 2.75 8.01 -30.14
CA GLN A 195 2.83 6.82 -30.99
C GLN A 195 2.11 5.61 -30.37
N LEU A 196 2.21 5.43 -29.06
CA LEU A 196 1.48 4.39 -28.32
C LEU A 196 -0.04 4.61 -28.44
N GLU A 197 -0.54 5.82 -28.21
CA GLU A 197 -1.96 6.13 -28.29
C GLU A 197 -2.51 5.98 -29.71
N ALA A 198 -1.73 6.38 -30.72
CA ALA A 198 -2.07 6.15 -32.13
C ALA A 198 -2.12 4.64 -32.45
N ALA A 199 -1.15 3.85 -31.98
CA ALA A 199 -1.11 2.41 -32.20
C ALA A 199 -2.27 1.68 -31.50
N GLU A 200 -2.61 2.06 -30.27
CA GLU A 200 -3.76 1.52 -29.56
C GLU A 200 -5.08 1.86 -30.24
N SER A 201 -5.21 3.10 -30.74
CA SER A 201 -6.39 3.54 -31.50
C SER A 201 -6.54 2.76 -32.81
N GLN A 202 -5.42 2.54 -33.51
CA GLN A 202 -5.39 1.70 -34.70
C GLN A 202 -5.77 0.25 -34.37
N LEU A 203 -5.25 -0.32 -33.28
CA LEU A 203 -5.55 -1.68 -32.85
C LEU A 203 -7.03 -1.84 -32.48
N ALA A 204 -7.60 -0.90 -31.74
CA ALA A 204 -9.01 -0.90 -31.36
C ALA A 204 -9.96 -0.70 -32.57
N SER A 205 -9.53 0.04 -33.60
CA SER A 205 -10.30 0.14 -34.85
C SER A 205 -10.22 -1.16 -35.67
N ALA A 206 -9.06 -1.82 -35.69
CA ALA A 206 -8.87 -3.11 -36.35
C ALA A 206 -9.62 -4.26 -35.65
N GLU A 207 -9.66 -4.29 -34.31
CA GLU A 207 -10.48 -5.25 -33.55
C GLU A 207 -11.97 -5.10 -33.89
N ARG A 208 -12.46 -3.85 -33.99
CA ARG A 208 -13.84 -3.56 -34.39
C ARG A 208 -14.11 -3.96 -35.83
N SER A 209 -13.17 -3.75 -36.75
CA SER A 209 -13.33 -4.15 -38.16
C SER A 209 -13.37 -5.68 -38.30
N VAL A 210 -12.53 -6.42 -37.58
CA VAL A 210 -12.56 -7.90 -37.52
C VAL A 210 -13.93 -8.40 -37.07
N ALA A 211 -14.48 -7.84 -35.98
CA ALA A 211 -15.78 -8.24 -35.48
C ALA A 211 -16.92 -7.93 -36.47
N ALA A 212 -16.86 -6.78 -37.16
CA ALA A 212 -17.83 -6.41 -38.18
C ALA A 212 -17.75 -7.33 -39.41
N LEU A 213 -16.53 -7.67 -39.86
CA LEU A 213 -16.31 -8.57 -40.99
C LEU A 213 -16.78 -10.00 -40.70
N GLN A 214 -16.56 -10.49 -39.48
CA GLN A 214 -17.08 -11.80 -39.04
C GLN A 214 -18.60 -11.86 -39.11
N ARG A 215 -19.29 -10.85 -38.56
CA ARG A 215 -20.76 -10.77 -38.60
C ARG A 215 -21.29 -10.69 -40.03
N ALA A 216 -20.69 -9.85 -40.87
CA ALA A 216 -21.09 -9.74 -42.27
C ALA A 216 -20.94 -11.07 -43.02
N LEU A 217 -19.88 -11.84 -42.73
CA LEU A 217 -19.67 -13.16 -43.33
C LEU A 217 -20.69 -14.18 -42.82
N GLU A 218 -20.99 -14.20 -41.52
CA GLU A 218 -22.04 -15.05 -40.93
C GLU A 218 -23.42 -14.75 -41.55
N ASP A 219 -23.75 -13.47 -41.73
CA ASP A 219 -25.00 -13.04 -42.35
C ASP A 219 -25.09 -13.49 -43.82
N GLU A 220 -23.99 -13.39 -44.59
CA GLU A 220 -23.94 -13.85 -45.99
C GLU A 220 -24.03 -15.38 -46.09
N ILE A 221 -23.38 -16.12 -45.18
CA ILE A 221 -23.52 -17.59 -45.08
C ILE A 221 -24.97 -17.97 -44.76
N ASN A 222 -25.58 -17.33 -43.77
CA ASN A 222 -26.96 -17.59 -43.37
C ASN A 222 -27.95 -17.25 -44.49
N ALA A 223 -27.75 -16.13 -45.19
CA ALA A 223 -28.59 -15.74 -46.33
C ALA A 223 -28.47 -16.75 -47.49
N THR A 224 -27.24 -17.20 -47.78
CA THR A 224 -26.98 -18.21 -48.81
C THR A 224 -27.61 -19.55 -48.44
N GLN A 225 -27.51 -19.96 -47.17
CA GLN A 225 -28.15 -21.17 -46.66
C GLN A 225 -29.67 -21.12 -46.81
N LYS A 226 -30.30 -19.99 -46.44
CA LYS A 226 -31.74 -19.79 -46.60
C LYS A 226 -32.17 -19.90 -48.06
N ARG A 227 -31.44 -19.25 -48.98
CA ARG A 227 -31.72 -19.32 -50.42
C ARG A 227 -31.61 -20.75 -50.95
N LEU A 228 -30.52 -21.46 -50.64
CA LEU A 228 -30.31 -22.85 -51.07
C LEU A 228 -31.32 -23.82 -50.44
N MET A 229 -31.76 -23.58 -49.20
CA MET A 229 -32.84 -24.36 -48.58
C MET A 229 -34.19 -24.13 -49.27
N VAL A 230 -34.53 -22.89 -49.64
CA VAL A 230 -35.77 -22.58 -50.38
C VAL A 230 -35.77 -23.27 -51.75
N ASP A 231 -34.63 -23.24 -52.45
CA ASP A 231 -34.46 -23.92 -53.74
C ASP A 231 -34.59 -25.45 -53.59
N ARG A 232 -33.98 -26.05 -52.56
CA ARG A 232 -34.06 -27.50 -52.29
C ARG A 232 -35.43 -27.97 -51.83
N LEU A 233 -36.15 -27.15 -51.06
CA LEU A 233 -37.50 -27.44 -50.61
C LEU A 233 -38.53 -27.32 -51.75
N GLY A 234 -38.13 -26.86 -52.93
CA GLY A 234 -38.98 -26.86 -54.13
C GLY A 234 -40.25 -26.04 -53.94
N LEU A 235 -40.23 -24.98 -53.13
CA LEU A 235 -41.39 -24.11 -52.88
C LEU A 235 -41.88 -23.37 -54.14
N GLY A 236 -41.16 -23.47 -55.26
CA GLY A 236 -41.64 -23.07 -56.59
C GLY A 236 -42.57 -24.08 -57.28
N SER A 237 -42.61 -25.35 -56.84
CA SER A 237 -43.48 -26.37 -57.46
C SER A 237 -43.62 -27.65 -56.59
N ALA A 238 -44.48 -27.64 -55.56
CA ALA A 238 -45.00 -28.91 -55.03
C ALA A 238 -46.29 -28.75 -54.22
N ARG A 239 -47.28 -29.56 -54.62
CA ARG A 239 -48.55 -29.84 -53.92
C ARG A 239 -48.35 -30.06 -52.43
N ALA A 240 -49.17 -29.41 -51.61
CA ALA A 240 -49.29 -29.69 -50.19
C ALA A 240 -49.73 -31.15 -49.96
N VAL A 241 -48.85 -31.97 -49.41
CA VAL A 241 -49.17 -33.29 -48.84
C VAL A 241 -49.67 -33.08 -47.42
N SER A 242 -50.74 -33.77 -47.02
CA SER A 242 -51.35 -33.56 -45.70
C SER A 242 -50.46 -34.09 -44.57
N LEU A 243 -50.53 -33.44 -43.40
CA LEU A 243 -49.79 -33.80 -42.19
C LEU A 243 -49.97 -35.27 -41.77
N ALA A 244 -51.12 -35.87 -42.10
CA ALA A 244 -51.42 -37.28 -41.83
C ALA A 244 -50.58 -38.24 -42.70
N GLU A 245 -50.33 -37.90 -43.97
CA GLU A 245 -49.48 -38.69 -44.88
C GLU A 245 -47.99 -38.58 -44.51
N PHE A 246 -47.56 -37.43 -43.98
CA PHE A 246 -46.20 -37.22 -43.53
C PHE A 246 -45.87 -38.05 -42.27
N LEU A 247 -46.79 -38.10 -41.31
CA LEU A 247 -46.63 -38.89 -40.09
C LEU A 247 -46.73 -40.40 -40.34
N ALA A 248 -47.49 -40.83 -41.34
CA ALA A 248 -47.55 -42.24 -41.75
C ALA A 248 -46.24 -42.75 -42.38
N LYS A 249 -45.43 -41.86 -42.98
CA LYS A 249 -44.13 -42.21 -43.60
C LYS A 249 -42.95 -42.17 -42.63
N HIS A 250 -43.08 -41.54 -41.46
CA HIS A 250 -42.00 -41.42 -40.48
C HIS A 250 -42.46 -41.78 -39.06
N PRO A 251 -42.59 -43.07 -38.71
CA PRO A 251 -42.78 -43.48 -37.32
C PRO A 251 -41.52 -43.14 -36.52
N ARG A 252 -41.69 -42.39 -35.42
CA ARG A 252 -40.60 -41.93 -34.54
C ARG A 252 -40.01 -43.12 -33.77
N PRO A 253 -38.72 -43.47 -33.93
CA PRO A 253 -38.12 -44.56 -33.16
C PRO A 253 -37.75 -44.07 -31.75
N ALA A 254 -38.19 -44.80 -30.72
CA ALA A 254 -37.93 -44.52 -29.30
C ALA A 254 -36.43 -44.54 -28.93
N ALA A 255 -35.57 -45.12 -29.77
CA ALA A 255 -34.12 -45.20 -29.58
C ALA A 255 -33.41 -43.82 -29.62
N ALA A 256 -33.85 -42.91 -30.49
CA ALA A 256 -33.20 -41.61 -30.68
C ALA A 256 -33.38 -40.66 -29.47
N ALA A 257 -34.41 -40.88 -28.65
CA ALA A 257 -34.62 -40.10 -27.42
C ALA A 257 -33.76 -40.61 -26.24
N ALA A 258 -33.39 -41.90 -26.24
CA ALA A 258 -32.50 -42.48 -25.24
C ALA A 258 -31.03 -42.13 -25.50
N GLU A 259 -30.60 -42.15 -26.77
CA GLU A 259 -29.24 -41.74 -27.19
C GLU A 259 -28.98 -40.26 -26.88
N ALA A 260 -29.95 -39.37 -27.14
CA ALA A 260 -29.80 -37.93 -26.86
C ALA A 260 -29.70 -37.59 -25.36
N ASP A 261 -30.27 -38.42 -24.47
CA ASP A 261 -30.18 -38.25 -23.01
C ASP A 261 -28.85 -38.81 -22.47
N GLU A 262 -28.35 -39.90 -23.06
CA GLU A 262 -27.02 -40.47 -22.75
C GLU A 262 -25.89 -39.51 -23.15
N ASP A 263 -25.96 -38.91 -24.33
CA ASP A 263 -25.02 -37.87 -24.79
C ASP A 263 -24.98 -36.67 -23.85
N ARG A 264 -26.13 -36.29 -23.27
CA ARG A 264 -26.23 -35.18 -22.32
C ARG A 264 -25.58 -35.51 -20.97
N VAL A 265 -25.69 -36.76 -20.51
CA VAL A 265 -25.04 -37.23 -19.28
C VAL A 265 -23.51 -37.32 -19.47
N LEU A 266 -23.07 -37.80 -20.64
CA LEU A 266 -21.66 -37.84 -21.03
C LEU A 266 -21.02 -36.45 -21.08
N GLN A 267 -21.68 -35.48 -21.73
CA GLN A 267 -21.20 -34.09 -21.76
C GLN A 267 -21.10 -33.47 -20.36
N LYS A 268 -22.02 -33.80 -19.45
CA LYS A 268 -21.94 -33.34 -18.05
C LYS A 268 -20.76 -33.96 -17.32
N LEU A 269 -20.51 -35.25 -17.51
CA LEU A 269 -19.37 -35.95 -16.90
C LEU A 269 -18.04 -35.37 -17.42
N ASP A 270 -17.89 -35.21 -18.73
CA ASP A 270 -16.68 -34.62 -19.33
C ASP A 270 -16.46 -33.18 -18.84
N GLY A 271 -17.53 -32.40 -18.68
CA GLY A 271 -17.46 -31.06 -18.09
C GLY A 271 -17.06 -31.04 -16.61
N LEU A 272 -17.41 -32.08 -15.83
CA LEU A 272 -16.98 -32.23 -14.43
C LEU A 272 -15.53 -32.71 -14.33
N LEU A 273 -15.14 -33.66 -15.17
CA LEU A 273 -13.76 -34.16 -15.27
C LEU A 273 -12.80 -33.04 -15.70
N ALA A 274 -13.17 -32.23 -16.69
CA ALA A 274 -12.37 -31.07 -17.10
C ALA A 274 -12.16 -30.07 -15.96
N LYS A 275 -13.20 -29.80 -15.15
CA LYS A 275 -13.09 -28.90 -13.99
C LYS A 275 -12.22 -29.48 -12.88
N MET A 276 -12.29 -30.79 -12.65
CA MET A 276 -11.44 -31.48 -11.68
C MET A 276 -9.98 -31.56 -12.12
N ALA A 277 -9.72 -31.71 -13.43
CA ALA A 277 -8.36 -31.72 -13.99
C ALA A 277 -7.63 -30.37 -13.78
N VAL A 278 -8.37 -29.25 -13.84
CA VAL A 278 -7.84 -27.91 -13.54
C VAL A 278 -7.45 -27.77 -12.07
N LEU A 279 -8.16 -28.44 -11.16
CA LEU A 279 -7.96 -28.35 -9.71
C LEU A 279 -6.89 -29.34 -9.17
N GLN A 280 -6.18 -30.06 -10.06
CA GLN A 280 -5.08 -30.99 -9.78
C GLN A 280 -5.22 -31.85 -8.51
N ASP A 281 -6.08 -32.87 -8.56
CA ASP A 281 -6.15 -33.91 -7.53
C ASP A 281 -5.14 -35.04 -7.82
N THR A 282 -4.15 -35.23 -6.93
CA THR A 282 -3.10 -36.26 -7.09
C THR A 282 -3.42 -37.60 -6.42
N GLY A 283 -4.50 -37.71 -5.62
CA GLY A 283 -4.72 -38.90 -4.79
C GLY A 283 -5.65 -39.97 -5.38
N GLY A 284 -6.58 -39.62 -6.26
CA GLY A 284 -7.54 -40.60 -6.80
C GLY A 284 -8.16 -40.24 -8.14
N TRP A 285 -7.53 -39.33 -8.88
CA TRP A 285 -7.83 -39.10 -10.29
C TRP A 285 -7.67 -40.37 -11.12
N ALA A 286 -6.62 -41.16 -10.86
CA ALA A 286 -6.37 -42.42 -11.56
C ALA A 286 -7.45 -43.48 -11.29
N ASP A 287 -7.98 -43.58 -10.07
CA ASP A 287 -9.09 -44.50 -9.76
C ASP A 287 -10.40 -44.06 -10.43
N LEU A 288 -10.68 -42.75 -10.43
CA LEU A 288 -11.86 -42.19 -11.10
C LEU A 288 -11.81 -42.39 -12.62
N MET A 289 -10.67 -42.11 -13.25
CA MET A 289 -10.47 -42.31 -14.70
C MET A 289 -10.59 -43.79 -15.09
N ARG A 290 -10.01 -44.70 -14.30
CA ARG A 290 -10.17 -46.15 -14.51
C ARG A 290 -11.64 -46.59 -14.44
N ARG A 291 -12.43 -46.04 -13.51
CA ARG A 291 -13.86 -46.33 -13.42
C ARG A 291 -14.65 -45.77 -14.61
N VAL A 292 -14.30 -44.58 -15.09
CA VAL A 292 -14.91 -43.99 -16.31
C VAL A 292 -14.65 -44.87 -17.53
N GLU A 293 -13.44 -45.39 -17.69
CA GLU A 293 -13.10 -46.34 -18.77
C GLU A 293 -13.87 -47.65 -18.64
N THR A 294 -14.02 -48.16 -17.41
CA THR A 294 -14.78 -49.40 -17.15
C THR A 294 -16.26 -49.23 -17.50
N VAL A 295 -16.86 -48.08 -17.20
CA VAL A 295 -18.26 -47.78 -17.53
C VAL A 295 -18.45 -47.55 -19.04
N ARG A 296 -17.45 -46.99 -19.74
CA ARG A 296 -17.47 -46.86 -21.21
C ARG A 296 -17.44 -48.21 -21.93
N ALA A 297 -16.84 -49.23 -21.33
CA ALA A 297 -16.73 -50.57 -21.90
C ALA A 297 -17.96 -51.47 -21.63
N GLU A 298 -18.97 -51.01 -20.88
CA GLU A 298 -20.16 -51.81 -20.55
C GLU A 298 -21.13 -51.90 -21.74
N GLU A 299 -21.52 -53.13 -22.09
CA GLU A 299 -22.37 -53.43 -23.26
C GLU A 299 -23.87 -53.18 -23.01
N ASP A 300 -24.34 -53.30 -21.76
CA ASP A 300 -25.73 -53.04 -21.39
C ASP A 300 -25.99 -51.52 -21.19
N VAL A 301 -26.76 -50.94 -22.11
CA VAL A 301 -27.13 -49.51 -22.15
C VAL A 301 -27.85 -49.06 -20.86
N SER A 302 -28.72 -49.91 -20.28
CA SER A 302 -29.48 -49.53 -19.09
C SER A 302 -28.59 -49.50 -17.85
N ARG A 303 -27.70 -50.48 -17.73
CA ARG A 303 -26.72 -50.57 -16.63
C ARG A 303 -25.66 -49.48 -16.73
N ARG A 304 -25.18 -49.19 -17.95
CA ARG A 304 -24.22 -48.12 -18.23
C ARG A 304 -24.75 -46.75 -17.81
N ARG A 305 -26.03 -46.47 -18.06
CA ARG A 305 -26.70 -45.23 -17.60
C ARG A 305 -26.64 -45.07 -16.08
N THR A 306 -27.05 -46.08 -15.32
CA THR A 306 -27.05 -46.01 -13.84
C THR A 306 -25.65 -45.82 -13.28
N LEU A 307 -24.65 -46.47 -13.89
CA LEU A 307 -23.25 -46.29 -13.52
C LEU A 307 -22.74 -44.88 -13.83
N TYR A 308 -23.14 -44.28 -14.95
CA TYR A 308 -22.83 -42.88 -15.26
C TYR A 308 -23.47 -41.90 -14.28
N GLU A 309 -24.73 -42.10 -13.91
CA GLU A 309 -25.40 -41.25 -12.92
C GLU A 309 -24.69 -41.33 -11.54
N SER A 310 -24.27 -42.54 -11.13
CA SER A 310 -23.47 -42.73 -9.92
C SER A 310 -22.10 -42.03 -10.01
N LEU A 311 -21.41 -42.12 -11.15
CA LEU A 311 -20.12 -41.45 -11.38
C LEU A 311 -20.26 -39.92 -11.39
N VAL A 312 -21.34 -39.39 -11.95
CA VAL A 312 -21.63 -37.95 -11.93
C VAL A 312 -21.82 -37.45 -10.50
N LEU A 313 -22.52 -38.21 -9.65
CA LEU A 313 -22.68 -37.88 -8.23
C LEU A 313 -21.36 -37.93 -7.46
N GLU A 314 -20.54 -38.97 -7.68
CA GLU A 314 -19.22 -39.10 -7.07
C GLU A 314 -18.27 -37.97 -7.50
N ALA A 315 -18.20 -37.66 -8.79
CA ALA A 315 -17.41 -36.56 -9.34
C ALA A 315 -17.90 -35.20 -8.81
N SER A 316 -19.21 -34.99 -8.70
CA SER A 316 -19.78 -33.76 -8.15
C SER A 316 -19.44 -33.57 -6.66
N ARG A 317 -19.51 -34.64 -5.86
CA ARG A 317 -19.12 -34.62 -4.44
C ARG A 317 -17.64 -34.29 -4.30
N ARG A 318 -16.79 -34.95 -5.08
CA ARG A 318 -15.34 -34.76 -5.05
C ARG A 318 -14.92 -33.36 -5.50
N LEU A 319 -15.57 -32.82 -6.53
CA LEU A 319 -15.38 -31.44 -6.97
C LEU A 319 -15.76 -30.45 -5.85
N LYS A 320 -16.82 -30.73 -5.08
CA LYS A 320 -17.19 -29.91 -3.92
C LYS A 320 -16.13 -29.94 -2.83
N ASP A 321 -15.59 -31.11 -2.52
CA ASP A 321 -14.53 -31.28 -1.52
C ASP A 321 -13.23 -30.57 -1.95
N LEU A 322 -12.84 -30.67 -3.23
CA LEU A 322 -11.68 -29.97 -3.79
C LEU A 322 -11.84 -28.45 -3.73
N ARG A 323 -13.02 -27.93 -4.07
CA ARG A 323 -13.32 -26.49 -3.95
C ARG A 323 -13.29 -26.03 -2.50
N ALA A 324 -13.75 -26.84 -1.56
CA ALA A 324 -13.68 -26.52 -0.15
C ALA A 324 -12.22 -26.45 0.34
N VAL A 325 -11.35 -27.34 -0.15
CA VAL A 325 -9.90 -27.29 0.12
C VAL A 325 -9.26 -26.06 -0.50
N GLU A 326 -9.55 -25.74 -1.75
CA GLU A 326 -9.01 -24.56 -2.45
C GLU A 326 -9.44 -23.25 -1.75
N GLN A 327 -10.73 -23.13 -1.43
CA GLN A 327 -11.25 -21.98 -0.68
C GLN A 327 -10.60 -21.87 0.69
N TRP A 328 -10.43 -23.00 1.39
CA TRP A 328 -9.75 -23.05 2.68
C TRP A 328 -8.27 -22.63 2.58
N LEU A 329 -7.54 -23.09 1.55
CA LEU A 329 -6.16 -22.65 1.29
C LEU A 329 -6.09 -21.15 1.00
N ALA A 330 -7.03 -20.61 0.23
CA ALA A 330 -7.12 -19.18 -0.05
C ALA A 330 -7.38 -18.37 1.23
N GLU A 331 -8.24 -18.86 2.13
CA GLU A 331 -8.47 -18.23 3.44
C GLU A 331 -7.22 -18.27 4.33
N VAL A 332 -6.48 -19.38 4.35
CA VAL A 332 -5.20 -19.48 5.07
C VAL A 332 -4.17 -18.52 4.48
N ASP A 333 -4.08 -18.41 3.16
CA ASP A 333 -3.16 -17.49 2.48
C ASP A 333 -3.51 -16.02 2.75
N ALA A 334 -4.81 -15.69 2.85
CA ALA A 334 -5.25 -14.37 3.27
C ALA A 334 -4.80 -14.04 4.70
N LEU A 335 -4.96 -14.98 5.65
CA LEU A 335 -4.50 -14.79 7.04
C LEU A 335 -2.97 -14.64 7.13
N LEU A 336 -2.22 -15.41 6.32
CA LEU A 336 -0.77 -15.25 6.23
C LEU A 336 -0.39 -13.86 5.66
N ALA A 337 -1.11 -13.36 4.66
CA ALA A 337 -0.88 -12.03 4.10
C ALA A 337 -1.22 -10.90 5.10
N GLU A 338 -2.32 -11.01 5.84
CA GLU A 338 -2.71 -10.07 6.89
C GLU A 338 -1.67 -9.99 8.02
N SER A 339 -0.94 -11.07 8.25
CA SER A 339 0.12 -11.14 9.27
C SER A 339 1.47 -10.52 8.81
N ALA A 340 1.65 -10.27 7.51
CA ALA A 340 2.92 -9.79 6.94
C ALA A 340 3.46 -8.48 7.56
N PRO A 341 2.63 -7.47 7.92
CA PRO A 341 3.11 -6.25 8.58
C PRO A 341 3.72 -6.47 9.97
N TYR A 342 3.46 -7.62 10.59
CA TYR A 342 3.90 -7.96 11.94
C TYR A 342 5.10 -8.93 11.94
N ALA A 343 5.78 -9.10 10.81
CA ALA A 343 6.95 -9.96 10.69
C ALA A 343 8.06 -9.56 11.70
N GLY A 344 8.67 -10.55 12.35
CA GLY A 344 9.69 -10.35 13.39
C GLY A 344 9.13 -10.19 14.81
N THR A 345 7.83 -10.42 15.02
CA THR A 345 7.17 -10.32 16.34
C THR A 345 6.66 -11.68 16.83
N ALA A 346 6.03 -11.74 18.00
CA ALA A 346 5.40 -12.96 18.53
C ALA A 346 4.32 -13.55 17.60
N VAL A 347 3.83 -12.77 16.62
CA VAL A 347 2.93 -13.23 15.56
C VAL A 347 3.56 -14.32 14.70
N ASP A 348 4.89 -14.33 14.52
CA ASP A 348 5.60 -15.30 13.69
C ASP A 348 5.42 -16.76 14.15
N ALA A 349 5.26 -16.98 15.46
CA ALA A 349 5.01 -18.32 16.00
C ALA A 349 3.66 -18.87 15.51
N VAL A 350 2.61 -18.04 15.51
CA VAL A 350 1.27 -18.41 15.03
C VAL A 350 1.29 -18.60 13.50
N VAL A 351 2.04 -17.76 12.79
CA VAL A 351 2.23 -17.86 11.33
C VAL A 351 2.97 -19.14 10.95
N ALA A 352 3.98 -19.56 11.71
CA ALA A 352 4.69 -20.83 11.49
C ALA A 352 3.75 -22.03 11.65
N GLU A 353 2.93 -22.05 12.70
CA GLU A 353 1.93 -23.10 12.90
C GLU A 353 0.88 -23.12 11.77
N LEU A 354 0.40 -21.94 11.32
CA LEU A 354 -0.51 -21.83 10.17
C LEU A 354 0.11 -22.37 8.87
N ARG A 355 1.42 -22.15 8.65
CA ARG A 355 2.14 -22.71 7.49
C ARG A 355 2.23 -24.24 7.56
N GLU A 356 2.39 -24.83 8.74
CA GLU A 356 2.36 -26.28 8.90
C GLU A 356 0.96 -26.86 8.64
N VAL A 357 -0.08 -26.19 9.13
CA VAL A 357 -1.47 -26.56 8.83
C VAL A 357 -1.75 -26.50 7.32
N ARG A 358 -1.29 -25.43 6.65
CA ARG A 358 -1.36 -25.29 5.18
C ARG A 358 -0.68 -26.45 4.46
N ARG A 359 0.53 -26.85 4.90
CA ARG A 359 1.29 -27.97 4.33
C ARG A 359 0.60 -29.32 4.52
N ALA A 360 -0.08 -29.51 5.66
CA ALA A 360 -0.84 -30.72 5.93
C ALA A 360 -2.06 -30.87 5.03
N GLY A 361 -2.56 -29.78 4.43
CA GLY A 361 -3.65 -29.80 3.42
C GLY A 361 -4.99 -30.32 3.95
N ARG A 362 -5.19 -30.34 5.27
CA ARG A 362 -6.43 -30.81 5.90
C ARG A 362 -7.33 -29.62 6.23
N VAL A 363 -8.57 -29.67 5.75
CA VAL A 363 -9.58 -28.68 6.10
C VAL A 363 -9.84 -28.75 7.61
N THR A 364 -9.48 -27.67 8.30
CA THR A 364 -9.73 -27.47 9.73
C THR A 364 -10.43 -26.14 9.95
N ALA A 365 -11.21 -26.02 11.02
CA ALA A 365 -11.83 -24.74 11.39
C ALA A 365 -10.76 -23.65 11.58
N LEU A 366 -10.92 -22.52 10.89
CA LEU A 366 -9.96 -21.41 10.90
C LEU A 366 -10.28 -20.38 11.99
N GLU A 367 -11.47 -20.42 12.57
CA GLU A 367 -11.96 -19.50 13.59
C GLU A 367 -11.03 -19.42 14.83
N PRO A 368 -10.52 -20.53 15.38
CA PRO A 368 -9.56 -20.47 16.50
C PRO A 368 -8.24 -19.79 16.10
N TRP A 369 -7.80 -19.97 14.85
CA TRP A 369 -6.58 -19.35 14.32
C TRP A 369 -6.78 -17.85 14.13
N LYS A 370 -7.92 -17.43 13.58
CA LYS A 370 -8.33 -16.02 13.44
C LYS A 370 -8.34 -15.32 14.80
N GLN A 371 -8.95 -15.94 15.81
CA GLN A 371 -8.99 -15.41 17.17
C GLN A 371 -7.59 -15.29 17.79
N ARG A 372 -6.79 -16.36 17.73
CA ARG A 372 -5.43 -16.36 18.29
C ARG A 372 -4.52 -15.35 17.59
N LEU A 373 -4.64 -15.20 16.27
CA LEU A 373 -3.89 -14.21 15.49
C LEU A 373 -4.28 -12.79 15.91
N ALA A 374 -5.58 -12.49 15.98
CA ALA A 374 -6.08 -11.18 16.40
C ALA A 374 -5.65 -10.82 17.83
N GLU A 375 -5.73 -11.77 18.78
CA GLU A 375 -5.25 -11.56 20.15
C GLU A 375 -3.75 -11.29 20.21
N THR A 376 -2.96 -12.03 19.43
CA THR A 376 -1.50 -11.86 19.41
C THR A 376 -1.12 -10.52 18.78
N GLN A 377 -1.77 -10.13 17.68
CA GLN A 377 -1.60 -8.82 17.05
C GLN A 377 -1.96 -7.68 18.01
N GLN A 378 -3.08 -7.76 18.71
CA GLN A 378 -3.48 -6.75 19.70
C GLN A 378 -2.47 -6.64 20.84
N ARG A 379 -1.94 -7.77 21.34
CA ARG A 379 -0.90 -7.77 22.39
C ARG A 379 0.39 -7.10 21.90
N GLU A 380 0.82 -7.35 20.67
CA GLU A 380 2.00 -6.72 20.09
C GLU A 380 1.81 -5.23 19.83
N LEU A 381 0.65 -4.81 19.30
CA LEU A 381 0.33 -3.39 19.16
C LEU A 381 0.34 -2.67 20.51
N ALA A 382 -0.29 -3.26 21.53
CA ALA A 382 -0.27 -2.71 22.88
C ALA A 382 1.16 -2.65 23.44
N ARG A 383 2.01 -3.64 23.17
CA ARG A 383 3.43 -3.62 23.56
C ARG A 383 4.19 -2.47 22.89
N LEU A 384 4.06 -2.32 21.58
CA LEU A 384 4.72 -1.25 20.82
C LEU A 384 4.23 0.14 21.23
N GLU A 385 2.94 0.32 21.48
CA GLU A 385 2.40 1.57 22.00
C GLU A 385 2.93 1.91 23.40
N ARG A 386 3.03 0.92 24.29
CA ARG A 386 3.63 1.09 25.62
C ARG A 386 5.09 1.52 25.50
N GLU A 387 5.87 0.86 24.65
CA GLU A 387 7.27 1.20 24.40
C GLU A 387 7.41 2.63 23.83
N ARG A 388 6.53 3.03 22.91
CA ARG A 388 6.49 4.39 22.35
C ARG A 388 6.16 5.45 23.42
N LYS A 389 5.11 5.23 24.21
CA LYS A 389 4.71 6.14 25.30
C LYS A 389 5.84 6.28 26.32
N ARG A 390 6.43 5.15 26.70
CA ARG A 390 7.56 5.10 27.61
C ARG A 390 8.72 5.94 27.09
N ARG A 391 9.19 5.67 25.88
CA ARG A 391 10.31 6.40 25.27
C ARG A 391 10.06 7.90 25.26
N ALA A 392 8.86 8.33 24.88
CA ALA A 392 8.50 9.74 24.87
C ALA A 392 8.54 10.41 26.26
N ILE A 393 8.10 9.72 27.31
CA ILE A 393 8.19 10.22 28.69
C ILE A 393 9.66 10.36 29.12
N LEU A 394 10.47 9.33 28.85
CA LEU A 394 11.87 9.30 29.27
C LEU A 394 12.71 10.36 28.55
N GLU A 395 12.51 10.52 27.23
CA GLU A 395 13.17 11.57 26.44
C GLU A 395 12.77 12.96 26.93
N SER A 396 11.47 13.18 27.24
CA SER A 396 10.99 14.48 27.73
C SER A 396 11.58 14.84 29.10
N LEU A 397 11.76 13.86 29.99
CA LEU A 397 12.41 14.03 31.30
C LEU A 397 13.90 14.33 31.14
N THR A 398 14.58 13.57 30.28
CA THR A 398 16.02 13.74 30.03
C THR A 398 16.33 15.12 29.41
N GLU A 399 15.50 15.58 28.46
CA GLU A 399 15.62 16.92 27.86
C GLU A 399 15.42 18.07 28.85
N LEU A 400 14.70 17.85 29.96
CA LEU A 400 14.54 18.84 31.03
C LEU A 400 15.63 18.74 32.10
N GLY A 401 16.64 17.89 31.86
CA GLY A 401 17.79 17.72 32.75
C GLY A 401 17.51 16.84 33.95
N TYR A 402 16.51 15.95 33.90
CA TYR A 402 16.34 14.91 34.92
C TYR A 402 17.21 13.70 34.58
N GLU A 403 17.94 13.20 35.59
CA GLU A 403 18.74 11.98 35.49
C GLU A 403 17.85 10.75 35.53
N THR A 404 18.08 9.90 34.55
CA THR A 404 17.28 8.74 34.19
C THR A 404 18.17 7.50 34.25
N ASN A 405 18.36 6.91 35.44
CA ASN A 405 19.31 5.78 35.61
C ASN A 405 18.97 4.57 34.71
N GLU A 406 19.97 3.81 34.23
CA GLU A 406 19.82 2.66 33.32
C GLU A 406 18.86 1.55 33.82
N GLY A 407 18.59 1.47 35.13
CA GLY A 407 17.52 0.63 35.72
C GLY A 407 16.08 1.08 35.35
N MET A 408 15.93 2.20 34.65
CA MET A 408 14.66 2.74 34.18
C MET A 408 13.97 1.86 33.15
N GLU A 409 14.68 1.02 32.39
CA GLU A 409 14.08 0.10 31.41
C GLU A 409 13.35 -1.09 32.04
N THR A 410 13.65 -1.40 33.30
CA THR A 410 13.04 -2.53 34.04
C THR A 410 12.16 -2.06 35.21
N ALA A 411 12.45 -0.90 35.83
CA ALA A 411 11.70 -0.40 37.00
C ALA A 411 10.24 -0.03 36.72
N LEU A 412 9.94 0.54 35.54
CA LEU A 412 8.57 0.84 35.14
C LEU A 412 7.74 -0.42 34.83
N VAL A 413 8.40 -1.57 34.62
CA VAL A 413 7.77 -2.84 34.21
C VAL A 413 7.33 -3.68 35.40
N GLN A 414 8.04 -3.64 36.54
CA GLN A 414 7.75 -4.52 37.69
C GLN A 414 6.92 -3.89 38.82
N ALA A 415 7.01 -2.56 39.01
CA ALA A 415 6.35 -1.89 40.14
C ALA A 415 5.58 -0.62 39.75
N GLY A 416 5.61 -0.23 38.47
CA GLY A 416 4.96 0.99 37.99
C GLY A 416 5.44 2.27 38.68
N LYS A 417 6.59 2.28 39.36
CA LYS A 417 7.10 3.42 40.14
C LYS A 417 8.53 3.75 39.71
N LEU A 418 8.75 5.03 39.43
CA LEU A 418 10.01 5.61 39.01
C LEU A 418 10.31 6.83 39.90
N VAL A 419 11.57 7.04 40.24
CA VAL A 419 12.01 8.24 40.97
C VAL A 419 13.09 8.92 40.13
N VAL A 420 12.86 10.18 39.74
CA VAL A 420 13.78 10.98 38.92
C VAL A 420 14.30 12.20 39.70
N ARG A 421 15.53 12.62 39.41
CA ARG A 421 16.24 13.70 40.12
C ARG A 421 16.93 14.63 39.14
N LYS A 422 17.16 15.89 39.53
CA LYS A 422 18.02 16.81 38.78
C LYS A 422 19.47 16.72 39.27
N PRO A 423 20.48 16.85 38.38
CA PRO A 423 21.88 16.94 38.77
C PRO A 423 22.09 18.08 39.77
N GLY A 424 22.75 17.78 40.90
CA GLY A 424 23.02 18.76 41.96
C GLY A 424 21.90 18.96 42.99
N GLU A 425 20.74 18.33 42.82
CA GLU A 425 19.62 18.39 43.77
C GLU A 425 19.48 17.06 44.53
N SER A 426 20.24 16.90 45.61
CA SER A 426 20.25 15.65 46.40
C SER A 426 19.08 15.51 47.38
N ASP A 427 18.44 16.62 47.74
CA ASP A 427 17.39 16.67 48.76
C ASP A 427 15.97 16.49 48.21
N TYR A 428 15.79 16.53 46.87
CA TYR A 428 14.47 16.43 46.23
C TYR A 428 14.48 15.43 45.08
N ALA A 429 13.35 14.77 44.88
CA ALA A 429 13.11 13.95 43.69
C ALA A 429 11.63 13.98 43.32
N VAL A 430 11.35 13.56 42.09
CA VAL A 430 9.99 13.38 41.62
C VAL A 430 9.71 11.90 41.51
N GLU A 431 8.68 11.44 42.22
CA GLU A 431 8.12 10.11 42.06
C GLU A 431 7.10 10.14 40.91
N VAL A 432 7.26 9.23 39.96
CA VAL A 432 6.36 8.99 38.83
C VAL A 432 5.79 7.58 38.98
N VAL A 433 4.48 7.48 39.16
CA VAL A 433 3.75 6.22 39.23
C VAL A 433 2.89 6.07 37.99
N ALA A 434 2.98 4.93 37.32
CA ALA A 434 2.26 4.61 36.10
C ALA A 434 1.50 3.29 36.24
N ASN A 435 0.35 3.19 35.58
CA ASN A 435 -0.31 1.90 35.40
C ASN A 435 0.34 1.08 34.27
N ASN A 436 -0.02 -0.21 34.18
CA ASN A 436 0.61 -1.17 33.24
C ASN A 436 0.57 -0.72 31.76
N ASP A 437 -0.46 0.02 31.35
CA ASP A 437 -0.63 0.49 29.96
C ASP A 437 -0.19 1.94 29.74
N LEU A 438 0.44 2.56 30.75
CA LEU A 438 0.90 3.96 30.75
C LEU A 438 -0.21 4.96 30.34
N SER A 439 -1.47 4.60 30.58
CA SER A 439 -2.63 5.47 30.31
C SER A 439 -2.90 6.43 31.45
N MET A 440 -2.37 6.16 32.64
CA MET A 440 -2.44 7.03 33.80
C MET A 440 -1.06 7.19 34.43
N LEU A 441 -0.66 8.45 34.61
CA LEU A 441 0.57 8.84 35.29
C LEU A 441 0.20 9.71 36.49
N GLN A 442 0.75 9.37 37.65
CA GLN A 442 0.72 10.17 38.85
C GLN A 442 2.14 10.65 39.12
N THR A 443 2.31 11.94 39.37
CA THR A 443 3.60 12.51 39.71
C THR A 443 3.52 13.25 41.03
N ALA A 444 4.53 13.12 41.87
CA ALA A 444 4.60 13.76 43.17
C ALA A 444 6.04 14.14 43.51
N MET A 445 6.25 15.35 44.05
CA MET A 445 7.52 15.74 44.62
C MET A 445 7.73 15.01 45.96
N VAL A 446 8.95 14.55 46.21
CA VAL A 446 9.38 13.95 47.47
C VAL A 446 10.66 14.61 47.96
N ARG A 447 10.77 14.78 49.28
CA ARG A 447 11.95 15.35 49.94
C ARG A 447 12.70 14.25 50.69
N TYR A 448 14.03 14.26 50.60
CA TYR A 448 14.89 13.37 51.38
C TYR A 448 15.42 14.10 52.61
N ALA A 449 15.05 13.63 53.80
CA ALA A 449 15.55 14.17 55.06
C ALA A 449 15.57 13.11 56.16
N ASP A 450 16.43 13.33 57.16
CA ASP A 450 16.61 12.42 58.29
C ASP A 450 15.56 12.66 59.40
N THR A 451 14.94 13.85 59.41
CA THR A 451 13.86 14.26 60.32
C THR A 451 12.65 14.80 59.54
N GLU A 452 11.46 14.57 60.10
CA GLU A 452 10.18 15.10 59.57
C GLU A 452 9.90 16.54 60.01
N GLU A 453 10.79 17.14 60.82
CA GLU A 453 10.63 18.50 61.33
C GLU A 453 10.56 19.52 60.18
N MET A 454 9.52 20.34 60.20
CA MET A 454 9.19 21.27 59.12
C MET A 454 9.34 22.71 59.62
N THR A 455 10.49 23.32 59.33
CA THR A 455 10.73 24.74 59.59
C THR A 455 10.04 25.62 58.54
N GLU A 456 9.78 26.88 58.86
CA GLU A 456 9.20 27.85 57.91
C GLU A 456 10.07 28.01 56.64
N GLN A 457 11.39 27.99 56.78
CA GLN A 457 12.31 28.01 55.64
C GLN A 457 12.21 26.75 54.78
N GLN A 458 11.95 25.60 55.39
CA GLN A 458 11.77 24.34 54.68
C GLN A 458 10.43 24.32 53.91
N ARG A 459 9.37 24.89 54.49
CA ARG A 459 8.07 25.06 53.80
C ARG A 459 8.19 25.92 52.54
N LEU A 460 8.93 27.04 52.64
CA LEU A 460 9.15 27.92 51.50
C LEU A 460 9.92 27.21 50.37
N ARG A 461 10.97 26.46 50.72
CA ARG A 461 11.73 25.66 49.74
C ARG A 461 10.89 24.56 49.11
N ASP A 462 10.09 23.86 49.91
CA ASP A 462 9.19 22.80 49.42
C ASP A 462 8.19 23.39 48.39
N HIS A 463 7.61 24.55 48.68
CA HIS A 463 6.74 25.28 47.75
C HIS A 463 7.45 25.66 46.45
N GLU A 464 8.62 26.30 46.51
CA GLU A 464 9.42 26.68 45.33
C GLU A 464 9.75 25.48 44.44
N ARG A 465 10.05 24.33 45.05
CA ARG A 465 10.36 23.09 44.32
C ARG A 465 9.13 22.48 43.67
N GLU A 466 7.99 22.49 44.34
CA GLU A 466 6.72 22.06 43.74
C GLU A 466 6.28 22.97 42.59
N GLU A 467 6.52 24.28 42.70
CA GLU A 467 6.21 25.25 41.65
C GLU A 467 7.09 25.05 40.40
N ALA A 468 8.40 24.81 40.61
CA ALA A 468 9.32 24.43 39.55
C ALA A 468 8.92 23.10 38.87
N TRP A 469 8.47 22.11 39.64
CA TRP A 469 7.95 20.86 39.08
C TRP A 469 6.66 21.06 38.29
N CYS A 470 5.73 21.88 38.76
CA CYS A 470 4.49 22.18 38.03
C CYS A 470 4.80 22.80 36.66
N ALA A 471 5.78 23.70 36.59
CA ALA A 471 6.25 24.31 35.35
C ALA A 471 6.91 23.29 34.41
N ASP A 472 7.79 22.43 34.93
CA ASP A 472 8.42 21.35 34.15
C ASP A 472 7.39 20.34 33.65
N HIS A 473 6.42 19.95 34.48
CA HIS A 473 5.33 19.05 34.10
C HIS A 473 4.48 19.62 32.95
N ALA A 474 4.22 20.94 32.95
CA ALA A 474 3.55 21.60 31.83
C ALA A 474 4.36 21.47 30.53
N ARG A 475 5.68 21.69 30.59
CA ARG A 475 6.60 21.53 29.43
C ARG A 475 6.66 20.09 28.94
N ILE A 476 6.69 19.10 29.83
CA ILE A 476 6.63 17.67 29.46
C ILE A 476 5.37 17.39 28.65
N ARG A 477 4.21 17.88 29.13
CA ARG A 477 2.94 17.67 28.46
C ARG A 477 2.90 18.32 27.07
N GLU A 478 3.43 19.54 26.92
CA GLU A 478 3.52 20.21 25.62
C GLU A 478 4.41 19.42 24.64
N LYS A 479 5.56 18.93 25.09
CA LYS A 479 6.45 18.08 24.29
C LYS A 479 5.81 16.76 23.90
N MET A 480 5.09 16.11 24.82
CA MET A 480 4.33 14.90 24.51
C MET A 480 3.21 15.17 23.49
N ALA A 481 2.51 16.30 23.63
CA ALA A 481 1.46 16.70 22.69
C ALA A 481 2.03 16.96 21.28
N ALA A 482 3.20 17.59 21.17
CA ALA A 482 3.91 17.77 19.89
C ALA A 482 4.28 16.43 19.21
N ARG A 483 4.40 15.34 19.98
CA ARG A 483 4.67 13.97 19.49
C ARG A 483 3.38 13.15 19.25
N GLY A 484 2.21 13.79 19.32
CA GLY A 484 0.90 13.17 19.14
C GLY A 484 0.38 12.42 20.37
N LEU A 485 1.00 12.59 21.54
CA LEU A 485 0.56 11.98 22.80
C LEU A 485 -0.14 13.04 23.66
N SER A 486 -1.47 13.04 23.67
CA SER A 486 -2.24 13.96 24.52
C SER A 486 -2.41 13.38 25.93
N ALA A 487 -2.18 14.21 26.95
CA ALA A 487 -2.44 13.87 28.34
C ALA A 487 -3.49 14.83 28.92
N LYS A 488 -4.53 14.26 29.54
CA LYS A 488 -5.56 15.02 30.26
C LYS A 488 -5.31 14.91 31.75
N PHE A 489 -5.51 16.01 32.47
CA PHE A 489 -5.48 15.95 33.93
C PHE A 489 -6.72 15.23 34.44
N LYS A 490 -6.48 14.19 35.25
CA LYS A 490 -7.53 13.61 36.10
C LYS A 490 -7.65 14.36 37.42
N MET A 491 -6.52 14.85 37.94
CA MET A 491 -6.41 15.64 39.17
C MET A 491 -5.17 16.51 39.07
N GLN A 492 -5.27 17.77 39.51
CA GLN A 492 -4.15 18.71 39.59
C GLN A 492 -4.26 19.44 40.93
N MET A 493 -3.17 19.47 41.69
CA MET A 493 -3.08 20.17 42.97
C MET A 493 -2.13 21.36 42.81
N PRO A 494 -2.46 22.56 43.32
CA PRO A 494 -1.54 23.69 43.35
C PRO A 494 -0.31 23.38 44.22
N ALA A 495 0.83 24.00 43.89
CA ALA A 495 2.02 23.95 44.75
C ALA A 495 1.68 24.47 46.16
N GLY A 496 2.25 23.83 47.19
CA GLY A 496 2.04 24.16 48.60
C GLY A 496 0.67 23.78 49.19
N SER A 497 -0.21 23.15 48.42
CA SER A 497 -1.53 22.72 48.92
C SER A 497 -1.45 21.58 49.93
N HIS A 498 -0.42 20.74 49.84
CA HIS A 498 -0.12 19.67 50.78
C HIS A 498 1.37 19.65 51.12
N PRO A 499 1.76 19.26 52.34
CA PRO A 499 3.18 19.11 52.69
C PRO A 499 3.84 18.02 51.84
N VAL A 500 5.01 18.32 51.29
CA VAL A 500 5.82 17.38 50.50
C VAL A 500 6.15 16.15 51.34
N ARG A 501 5.99 14.96 50.75
CA ARG A 501 6.26 13.70 51.44
C ARG A 501 7.76 13.54 51.72
N VAL A 502 8.11 13.26 52.97
CA VAL A 502 9.50 13.05 53.43
C VAL A 502 9.86 11.56 53.34
N VAL A 503 11.03 11.26 52.78
CA VAL A 503 11.60 9.91 52.67
C VAL A 503 12.97 9.91 53.35
N LYS A 504 13.22 8.93 54.23
CA LYS A 504 14.52 8.78 54.92
C LYS A 504 15.64 8.47 53.91
N ARG A 505 16.81 9.09 54.09
CA ARG A 505 17.96 8.96 53.16
C ARG A 505 18.50 7.52 53.02
N ASP A 506 18.31 6.69 54.05
CA ASP A 506 18.71 5.26 54.05
C ASP A 506 17.79 4.34 53.23
N GLN A 507 16.66 4.81 52.69
CA GLN A 507 15.83 4.04 51.75
C GLN A 507 16.28 4.23 50.30
N THR A 508 17.58 4.40 50.08
CA THR A 508 18.16 4.43 48.74
C THR A 508 18.24 3.01 48.19
N ALA A 509 17.54 2.73 47.09
CA ALA A 509 17.96 1.67 46.19
C ALA A 509 19.43 1.95 45.78
N PRO A 510 20.30 0.94 45.72
CA PRO A 510 21.74 1.14 45.73
C PRO A 510 22.18 1.93 44.49
N VAL A 511 22.73 3.11 44.74
CA VAL A 511 23.52 3.84 43.75
C VAL A 511 24.80 3.03 43.54
N ALA A 512 24.91 2.36 42.39
CA ALA A 512 26.15 1.71 41.98
C ALA A 512 27.21 2.81 41.80
N ARG A 513 28.05 3.00 42.82
CA ARG A 513 29.28 3.78 42.70
C ARG A 513 30.11 3.16 41.59
N ALA A 514 30.45 3.94 40.57
CA ALA A 514 31.49 3.60 39.61
C ALA A 514 32.78 3.29 40.38
N VAL A 515 33.12 2.00 40.49
CA VAL A 515 34.39 1.56 41.04
C VAL A 515 35.46 1.90 40.00
N ALA A 516 36.22 2.95 40.28
CA ALA A 516 37.48 3.19 39.61
C ALA A 516 38.37 1.94 39.75
N LYS A 517 38.80 1.38 38.62
CA LYS A 517 39.77 0.27 38.57
C LYS A 517 41.01 0.62 39.41
N PRO A 518 41.35 -0.14 40.47
CA PRO A 518 42.63 -0.02 41.13
C PRO A 518 43.72 -0.63 40.24
N GLY A 519 44.88 0.04 40.21
CA GLY A 519 45.97 -0.19 39.28
C GLY A 519 46.52 -1.62 39.23
N LEU A 520 46.94 -1.99 38.02
CA LEU A 520 47.90 -3.05 37.76
C LEU A 520 49.17 -2.79 38.56
N LYS A 521 49.43 -3.63 39.57
CA LYS A 521 50.73 -3.78 40.19
C LYS A 521 51.69 -4.40 39.18
N GLN A 522 52.80 -3.72 38.94
CA GLN A 522 54.05 -4.31 38.48
C GLN A 522 54.59 -5.28 39.54
N GLY A 523 55.19 -6.39 39.09
CA GLY A 523 56.18 -7.13 39.89
C GLY A 523 55.92 -8.63 40.04
N ALA A 524 56.34 -9.41 39.04
CA ALA A 524 57.32 -10.49 39.18
C ALA A 524 57.92 -10.77 37.81
#